data_AF-A0A161RAM1-F1
#
_entry.id   AF-A0A161RAM1-F1
#
_cell.length_a   1.000
_cell.length_b   1.000
_cell.length_c   1.000
_cell.angle_alpha   90.00
_cell.angle_beta   90.00
_cell.angle_gamma   90.00
#
_symmetry.space_group_name_H-M   'P 1'
#
loop_
_entity.id
_entity.type
_entity.pdbx_description
1 polymer ?
#
loop_
_entity_poly.entity_id
_entity_poly.type
_entity_poly.pdbx_seq_one_letter_code
_entity_poly.pdbx_strand_id
1 'polypeptide(L)' 'MKKRKVRKAINRRAKEVEKYQVNKAWRNIFVQAGILK' A
#
# COMPACT_ATOMS: atom_id res chain seq x y z
N MET A 1 -0.22 1.76 28.26
CA MET A 1 -0.38 0.61 27.32
C MET A 1 -1.20 0.93 26.06
N LYS A 2 -2.33 1.65 26.13
CA LYS A 2 -3.22 1.93 24.97
C LYS A 2 -2.54 2.68 23.82
N LYS A 3 -1.76 3.72 24.09
CA LYS A 3 -1.03 4.52 23.07
C LYS A 3 -0.09 3.67 22.19
N ARG A 4 0.61 2.70 22.78
CA ARG A 4 1.49 1.76 22.05
C ARG A 4 0.70 0.87 21.11
N LYS A 5 -0.47 0.37 21.54
CA LYS A 5 -1.35 -0.46 20.71
C LYS A 5 -1.91 0.34 19.52
N VAL A 6 -2.35 1.57 19.75
CA VAL A 6 -2.83 2.47 18.70
C VAL A 6 -1.73 2.76 17.67
N ARG A 7 -0.52 3.14 18.12
CA ARG A 7 0.61 3.39 17.20
C ARG A 7 0.99 2.16 16.38
N LYS A 8 0.94 0.97 16.98
CA LYS A 8 1.18 -0.30 16.26
C LYS A 8 0.10 -0.55 15.19
N ALA A 9 -1.16 -0.27 15.50
CA ALA A 9 -2.27 -0.42 14.54
C ALA A 9 -2.14 0.56 13.36
N ILE A 10 -1.80 1.83 13.64
CA ILE A 10 -1.55 2.85 12.60
C ILE A 10 -0.41 2.41 11.68
N ASN A 11 0.73 1.99 12.25
CA ASN A 11 1.87 1.55 11.45
C ASN A 11 1.55 0.33 10.57
N ARG A 12 0.75 -0.61 11.09
CA ARG A 12 0.32 -1.78 10.31
C ARG A 12 -0.55 -1.36 9.12
N ARG A 13 -1.53 -0.48 9.35
CA ARG A 13 -2.39 0.06 8.28
C ARG A 13 -1.60 0.86 7.26
N ALA A 14 -0.64 1.67 7.70
CA ALA A 14 0.22 2.44 6.80
C ALA A 14 0.99 1.53 5.83
N LYS A 15 1.55 0.42 6.33
CA LYS A 15 2.25 -0.57 5.50
C LYS A 15 1.32 -1.26 4.50
N GLU A 16 0.09 -1.58 4.90
CA GLU A 16 -0.92 -2.18 4.02
C GLU A 16 -1.35 -1.20 2.91
N VAL A 17 -1.53 0.08 3.26
CA VAL A 17 -1.84 1.15 2.30
C VAL A 17 -0.69 1.38 1.32
N GLU A 18 0.55 1.43 1.81
CA GLU A 18 1.75 1.55 0.97
C GLU A 18 1.83 0.40 -0.04
N LYS A 19 1.64 -0.86 0.41
CA LYS A 19 1.62 -2.03 -0.47
C LYS A 19 0.52 -1.91 -1.54
N TYR A 20 -0.68 -1.48 -1.15
CA TYR A 20 -1.77 -1.27 -2.11
C TYR A 20 -1.44 -0.18 -3.13
N GLN A 21 -0.88 0.95 -2.68
CA GLN A 21 -0.47 2.04 -3.57
C GLN A 21 0.64 1.62 -4.53
N VAL A 22 1.66 0.89 -4.05
CA VAL A 22 2.74 0.36 -4.89
C VAL A 22 2.20 -0.60 -5.94
N ASN A 23 1.34 -1.56 -5.56
CA ASN A 23 0.72 -2.48 -6.51
C ASN A 23 -0.15 -1.75 -7.55
N LYS A 24 -0.91 -0.74 -7.10
CA LYS A 24 -1.73 0.08 -7.99
C LYS A 24 -0.86 0.89 -8.95
N ALA A 25 0.22 1.49 -8.46
CA ALA A 25 1.16 2.27 -9.26
C ALA A 25 1.83 1.41 -10.33
N TRP A 26 2.35 0.24 -9.95
CA TRP A 26 2.92 -0.71 -10.91
C TRP A 26 1.89 -1.15 -11.94
N ARG A 27 0.68 -1.54 -11.52
CA ARG A 27 -0.37 -1.94 -12.46
C ARG A 27 -0.73 -0.81 -13.42
N ASN A 28 -0.84 0.43 -12.93
CA ASN A 28 -1.08 1.58 -13.79
C ASN A 28 0.03 1.79 -14.81
N ILE A 29 1.31 1.70 -14.39
CA ILE A 29 2.46 1.84 -15.29
C ILE A 29 2.44 0.72 -16.34
N PHE A 30 2.26 -0.54 -15.93
CA PHE A 30 2.28 -1.67 -16.86
C PHE A 30 1.08 -1.72 -17.80
N VAL A 31 -0.11 -1.32 -17.35
CA VAL A 31 -1.30 -1.21 -18.20
C VAL A 31 -1.17 -0.04 -19.16
N GLN A 32 -0.71 1.13 -18.68
CA GLN A 32 -0.47 2.29 -19.55
C GLN A 32 0.64 2.03 -20.58
N ALA A 33 1.67 1.27 -20.21
CA ALA A 33 2.70 0.81 -21.13
C ALA A 33 2.22 -0.26 -22.12
N GLY A 34 0.98 -0.76 -21.99
CA GLY A 34 0.42 -1.82 -22.85
C GLY A 34 1.06 -3.19 -22.63
N ILE A 35 1.84 -3.35 -21.55
CA ILE A 35 2.53 -4.59 -21.19
C ILE A 35 1.54 -5.57 -20.55
N LEU A 36 0.64 -5.05 -19.71
CA LEU A 36 -0.46 -5.79 -19.10
C LEU A 36 -1.77 -5.43 -19.82
N LYS A 37 -2.52 -6.45 -20.22
CA LYS A 37 -3.80 -6.33 -20.93
C LYS A 37 -4.97 -6.05 -19.99
#